data_AF-Q213H9-F1
#
_entry.id   AF-Q213H9-F1
#
_cell.length_a   1.000
_cell.length_b   1.000
_cell.length_c   1.000
_cell.angle_alpha   90.00
_cell.angle_beta   90.00
_cell.angle_gamma   90.00
#
_symmetry.space_group_name_H-M   'P 1'
#
loop_
_entity.id
_entity.type
_entity.pdbx_description
1 polymer ?
#
loop_
_entity_poly.entity_id
_entity_poly.type
_entity_poly.pdbx_seq_one_letter_code
_entity_poly.pdbx_strand_id
1 'polypeptide(L)'
;MSKRHRWYAICTFVLLALAILLPRPAFAELLPPSTRSDRRVATVDALQRAKAAPADAVSNTKDESNDKTAKDLPASRPGLGGHLSYRALIEKETAGTGLAPEIAEAVMAVESGSNPAAIGGVGEIGLMQILPSTARMLGFAGSNADLAVPSTNIHYGVTYLARAWRLAGGDLCTAVMKYRAGHGETRFSFLSVNYCLAVRSKLAARGFRVTGIVPVATFGAAAAGSTGCKRKCLGESRVGRVDLAALNTRLGALVMQARAAR
;
A
#
# COMPACT_ATOMS: atom_id res chain seq x y z
N MET A 1 -35.93 48.08 34.23
CA MET A 1 -36.34 46.67 33.97
C MET A 1 -35.06 45.84 33.84
N SER A 2 -34.63 44.95 34.74
CA SER A 2 -35.29 43.84 35.45
C SER A 2 -36.12 42.92 34.55
N LYS A 3 -35.56 41.75 34.20
CA LYS A 3 -35.92 40.46 34.83
C LYS A 3 -34.88 39.37 34.51
N ARG A 4 -34.31 38.75 35.56
CA ARG A 4 -33.61 37.45 35.48
C ARG A 4 -34.49 36.41 36.18
N HIS A 5 -34.83 35.31 35.52
CA HIS A 5 -35.45 34.13 36.16
C HIS A 5 -34.82 32.89 35.53
N ARG A 6 -33.95 32.13 36.23
CA ARG A 6 -34.22 31.23 37.37
C ARG A 6 -35.16 30.08 36.99
N TRP A 7 -34.57 28.96 36.55
CA TRP A 7 -35.14 27.62 36.68
C TRP A 7 -34.07 26.74 37.35
N TYR A 8 -34.22 26.57 38.66
CA TYR A 8 -33.48 25.66 39.52
C TYR A 8 -34.52 24.79 40.25
N ALA A 9 -34.07 23.63 40.73
CA ALA A 9 -34.73 22.76 41.72
C ALA A 9 -35.90 21.88 41.16
N ILE A 10 -36.18 20.65 41.64
CA ILE A 10 -35.45 19.76 42.60
C ILE A 10 -35.96 18.29 42.51
N CYS A 11 -35.27 17.33 43.14
CA CYS A 11 -35.69 15.93 43.42
C CYS A 11 -35.78 14.92 42.23
N THR A 12 -35.44 13.62 42.38
CA THR A 12 -34.92 12.86 43.55
C THR A 12 -34.10 11.65 43.11
N PHE A 13 -33.09 11.28 43.90
CA PHE A 13 -32.44 9.96 43.87
C PHE A 13 -33.40 8.85 44.35
N VAL A 14 -33.44 7.70 43.67
CA VAL A 14 -33.60 6.38 44.30
C VAL A 14 -32.73 5.36 43.55
N LEU A 15 -32.02 4.52 44.30
CA LEU A 15 -31.20 3.43 43.76
C LEU A 15 -32.08 2.25 43.31
N LEU A 16 -31.68 1.56 42.24
CA LEU A 16 -31.72 0.09 42.26
C LEU A 16 -30.55 -0.50 41.49
N ALA A 17 -29.58 -1.03 42.23
CA ALA A 17 -28.58 -1.93 41.67
C ALA A 17 -29.23 -3.30 41.46
N LEU A 18 -29.16 -3.84 40.24
CA LEU A 18 -29.43 -5.25 39.99
C LEU A 18 -28.26 -5.86 39.22
N ALA A 19 -27.22 -6.23 39.96
CA ALA A 19 -26.14 -7.04 39.46
C ALA A 19 -26.64 -8.49 39.26
N ILE A 20 -27.05 -8.82 38.03
CA ILE A 20 -27.42 -10.20 37.69
C ILE A 20 -26.15 -11.02 37.51
N LEU A 21 -26.06 -12.10 38.29
CA LEU A 21 -25.01 -13.11 38.22
C LEU A 21 -24.87 -13.66 36.80
N LEU A 22 -23.66 -13.59 36.25
CA LEU A 22 -23.17 -14.56 35.26
C LEU A 22 -21.83 -15.12 35.77
N PRO A 23 -21.69 -16.45 35.89
CA PRO A 23 -20.46 -17.04 36.40
C PRO A 23 -19.30 -16.83 35.42
N ARG A 24 -18.18 -16.32 35.92
CA ARG A 24 -16.92 -16.26 35.17
C ARG A 24 -16.31 -17.66 35.11
N PRO A 25 -16.01 -18.23 33.93
CA PRO A 25 -15.17 -19.42 33.86
C PRO A 25 -13.75 -19.04 34.29
N ALA A 26 -13.31 -19.55 35.43
CA ALA A 26 -11.93 -19.42 35.89
C ALA A 26 -11.04 -20.36 35.04
N PHE A 27 -10.27 -19.79 34.11
CA PHE A 27 -9.20 -20.52 33.44
C PHE A 27 -7.94 -20.46 34.31
N ALA A 28 -7.83 -21.42 35.23
CA ALA A 28 -6.61 -21.68 35.96
C ALA A 28 -5.61 -22.42 35.05
N GLU A 29 -4.56 -21.69 34.68
CA GLU A 29 -3.15 -22.11 34.75
C GLU A 29 -2.81 -23.61 34.71
N LEU A 30 -2.08 -24.02 33.68
CA LEU A 30 -1.26 -25.24 33.68
C LEU A 30 -0.03 -25.05 32.78
N LEU A 31 1.01 -24.47 33.37
CA LEU A 31 2.38 -24.52 32.85
C LEU A 31 3.01 -25.88 33.17
N PRO A 32 3.52 -26.65 32.19
CA PRO A 32 4.49 -27.70 32.47
C PRO A 32 5.92 -27.13 32.45
N PRO A 33 6.80 -27.48 33.41
CA PRO A 33 8.16 -26.96 33.48
C PRO A 33 9.17 -27.73 32.59
N SER A 34 10.15 -26.97 32.09
CA SER A 34 11.54 -27.36 31.77
C SER A 34 11.83 -28.69 31.04
N THR A 35 12.45 -28.59 29.86
CA THR A 35 13.58 -29.45 29.48
C THR A 35 14.83 -28.62 29.23
N ARG A 36 15.63 -28.49 30.29
CA ARG A 36 17.01 -27.98 30.27
C ARG A 36 17.89 -28.99 29.55
N SER A 37 18.17 -28.79 28.26
CA SER A 37 19.21 -29.55 27.55
C SER A 37 20.55 -28.80 27.64
N ASP A 38 21.32 -29.14 28.67
CA ASP A 38 22.66 -28.61 28.91
C ASP A 38 23.68 -29.33 28.01
N ARG A 39 24.26 -28.63 27.03
CA ARG A 39 25.49 -29.09 26.35
C ARG A 39 26.42 -27.93 26.00
N ARG A 40 27.31 -27.66 26.96
CA ARG A 40 28.77 -27.41 26.80
C ARG A 40 29.17 -26.82 25.44
N VAL A 41 29.56 -25.54 25.41
CA VAL A 41 30.98 -25.15 25.58
C VAL A 41 31.91 -25.87 24.60
N ALA A 42 32.21 -25.20 23.50
CA ALA A 42 33.44 -25.38 22.72
C ALA A 42 34.00 -23.99 22.43
N THR A 43 35.01 -23.59 23.19
CA THR A 43 35.77 -22.35 23.01
C THR A 43 36.72 -22.47 21.81
N VAL A 44 36.72 -21.49 20.92
CA VAL A 44 37.88 -21.20 20.05
C VAL A 44 38.15 -19.70 20.02
N ASP A 45 38.77 -19.25 21.10
CA ASP A 45 39.44 -17.95 21.17
C ASP A 45 40.84 -18.08 20.55
N ALA A 46 40.98 -17.80 19.25
CA ALA A 46 42.27 -17.71 18.56
C ALA A 46 42.15 -17.16 17.12
N LEU A 47 42.35 -15.84 16.95
CA LEU A 47 43.17 -15.19 15.90
C LEU A 47 42.93 -13.68 15.81
N GLN A 48 43.26 -12.97 16.89
CA GLN A 48 43.76 -11.60 16.73
C GLN A 48 45.25 -11.65 16.34
N ARG A 49 45.71 -10.59 15.64
CA ARG A 49 47.10 -10.27 15.25
C ARG A 49 47.63 -10.94 13.98
N ALA A 50 47.36 -10.32 12.84
CA ALA A 50 48.41 -10.00 11.87
C ALA A 50 48.56 -8.47 11.84
N LYS A 51 49.80 -7.96 11.84
CA LYS A 51 50.14 -6.55 12.03
C LYS A 51 51.16 -6.13 10.96
N ALA A 52 51.04 -4.86 10.54
CA ALA A 52 51.97 -4.08 9.72
C ALA A 52 52.05 -4.42 8.22
N ALA A 53 52.02 -3.35 7.42
CA ALA A 53 52.60 -3.28 6.08
C ALA A 53 54.14 -3.17 6.18
N PRO A 54 54.86 -3.19 5.05
CA PRO A 54 55.19 -1.90 4.43
C PRO A 54 54.95 -1.86 2.91
N ALA A 55 55.11 -0.66 2.34
CA ALA A 55 55.08 -0.40 0.90
C ALA A 55 56.42 -0.73 0.23
N ASP A 56 56.42 -0.92 -1.10
CA ASP A 56 57.21 -0.09 -2.02
C ASP A 56 56.99 -0.46 -3.51
N ALA A 57 57.53 0.39 -4.39
CA ALA A 57 57.73 0.23 -5.85
C ALA A 57 56.53 0.51 -6.80
N VAL A 58 56.56 1.72 -7.35
CA VAL A 58 55.84 2.17 -8.56
C VAL A 58 56.54 1.69 -9.83
N SER A 59 55.78 1.33 -10.87
CA SER A 59 56.23 1.49 -12.26
C SER A 59 55.07 1.77 -13.20
N ASN A 60 55.23 2.75 -14.09
CA ASN A 60 54.25 3.14 -15.09
C ASN A 60 54.38 2.27 -16.35
N THR A 61 53.25 1.88 -16.94
CA THR A 61 53.12 1.84 -18.41
C THR A 61 51.87 2.58 -18.82
N LYS A 62 52.03 3.51 -19.76
CA LYS A 62 50.91 4.11 -20.49
C LYS A 62 50.47 3.10 -21.56
N ASP A 63 49.17 2.99 -21.80
CA ASP A 63 48.71 2.74 -23.16
C ASP A 63 47.37 3.47 -23.38
N GLU A 64 47.38 4.43 -24.31
CA GLU A 64 46.19 5.14 -24.73
C GLU A 64 45.61 4.44 -25.96
N SER A 65 44.45 3.78 -25.81
CA SER A 65 43.60 3.48 -26.96
C SER A 65 42.20 4.05 -26.74
N ASN A 66 41.88 5.04 -27.56
CA ASN A 66 40.65 5.81 -27.55
C ASN A 66 39.64 5.14 -28.48
N ASP A 67 38.54 4.60 -27.92
CA ASP A 67 37.32 4.30 -28.67
C ASP A 67 36.12 5.08 -28.11
N LYS A 68 35.43 5.78 -29.01
CA LYS A 68 34.30 6.66 -28.74
C LYS A 68 33.02 6.10 -29.34
N THR A 69 32.42 5.08 -28.73
CA THR A 69 31.06 4.65 -29.10
C THR A 69 30.17 4.34 -27.90
N ALA A 70 29.97 5.32 -27.01
CA ALA A 70 28.91 5.27 -26.00
C ALA A 70 27.56 5.71 -26.62
N LYS A 71 26.93 4.81 -27.38
CA LYS A 71 25.58 4.99 -27.92
C LYS A 71 24.68 3.86 -27.41
N ASP A 72 23.47 4.24 -27.00
CA ASP A 72 22.34 3.36 -26.69
C ASP A 72 22.53 2.37 -25.51
N LEU A 73 22.46 2.89 -24.27
CA LEU A 73 22.04 2.05 -23.13
C LEU A 73 20.53 1.74 -23.25
N PRO A 74 20.10 0.48 -23.36
CA PRO A 74 18.68 0.15 -23.32
C PRO A 74 18.15 0.37 -21.90
N ALA A 75 16.97 0.99 -21.79
CA ALA A 75 16.29 1.15 -20.52
C ALA A 75 15.99 -0.22 -19.88
N SER A 76 16.73 -0.56 -18.82
CA SER A 76 16.54 -1.80 -18.08
C SER A 76 15.12 -1.91 -17.56
N ARG A 77 14.33 -2.81 -18.16
CA ARG A 77 13.10 -3.32 -17.56
C ARG A 77 13.44 -3.82 -16.14
N PRO A 78 12.67 -3.49 -15.09
CA PRO A 78 12.92 -4.01 -13.75
C PRO A 78 12.92 -5.54 -13.79
N GLY A 79 14.10 -6.14 -13.61
CA GLY A 79 14.26 -7.58 -13.64
C GLY A 79 13.50 -8.25 -12.48
N LEU A 80 13.11 -9.50 -12.69
CA LEU A 80 12.32 -10.30 -11.74
C LEU A 80 12.87 -10.28 -10.29
N GLY A 81 14.19 -10.15 -10.13
CA GLY A 81 14.85 -10.03 -8.82
C GLY A 81 14.50 -8.77 -8.00
N GLY A 82 14.11 -7.66 -8.64
CA GLY A 82 13.63 -6.47 -7.93
C GLY A 82 12.21 -6.64 -7.37
N HIS A 83 11.35 -7.40 -8.05
CA HIS A 83 10.00 -7.69 -7.58
C HIS A 83 10.04 -8.67 -6.39
N LEU A 84 10.93 -9.65 -6.41
CA LEU A 84 11.11 -10.60 -5.31
C LEU A 84 11.63 -9.92 -4.03
N SER A 85 12.48 -8.89 -4.13
CA SER A 85 12.95 -8.14 -2.95
C SER A 85 11.86 -7.22 -2.37
N TYR A 86 11.04 -6.58 -3.21
CA TYR A 86 9.90 -5.78 -2.72
C TYR A 86 8.81 -6.65 -2.10
N ARG A 87 8.55 -7.84 -2.67
CA ARG A 87 7.58 -8.80 -2.12
C ARG A 87 7.95 -9.21 -0.69
N ALA A 88 9.21 -9.56 -0.43
CA ALA A 88 9.69 -9.92 0.91
C ALA A 88 9.58 -8.76 1.92
N LEU A 89 9.83 -7.52 1.48
CA LEU A 89 9.60 -6.33 2.30
C LEU A 89 8.11 -6.13 2.61
N ILE A 90 7.22 -6.28 1.62
CA ILE A 90 5.76 -6.20 1.83
C ILE A 90 5.28 -7.27 2.81
N GLU A 91 5.71 -8.52 2.68
CA GLU A 91 5.35 -9.62 3.59
C GLU A 91 5.79 -9.33 5.02
N LYS A 92 7.01 -8.81 5.20
CA LYS A 92 7.51 -8.37 6.52
C LYS A 92 6.64 -7.28 7.12
N GLU A 93 6.36 -6.21 6.38
CA GLU A 93 5.64 -5.04 6.92
C GLU A 93 4.12 -5.27 7.07
N THR A 94 3.55 -6.26 6.35
CA THR A 94 2.14 -6.67 6.51
C THR A 94 1.92 -7.70 7.62
N ALA A 95 2.98 -8.35 8.11
CA ALA A 95 2.89 -9.36 9.17
C ALA A 95 2.15 -8.83 10.42
N GLY A 96 1.18 -9.60 10.91
CA GLY A 96 0.37 -9.24 12.09
C GLY A 96 -0.65 -8.11 11.89
N THR A 97 -0.69 -7.44 10.73
CA THR A 97 -1.62 -6.32 10.49
C THR A 97 -3.03 -6.75 10.07
N GLY A 98 -3.20 -8.01 9.63
CA GLY A 98 -4.42 -8.51 9.00
C GLY A 98 -4.65 -8.03 7.56
N LEU A 99 -3.76 -7.20 7.00
CA LEU A 99 -3.73 -6.83 5.59
C LEU A 99 -2.98 -7.91 4.80
N ALA A 100 -3.57 -8.41 3.71
CA ALA A 100 -2.91 -9.39 2.85
C ALA A 100 -1.75 -8.74 2.05
N PRO A 101 -0.57 -9.37 1.95
CA PRO A 101 0.57 -8.88 1.16
C PRO A 101 0.20 -8.52 -0.28
N GLU A 102 -0.71 -9.28 -0.90
CA GLU A 102 -1.15 -9.06 -2.29
C GLU A 102 -1.89 -7.73 -2.46
N ILE A 103 -2.58 -7.24 -1.42
CA ILE A 103 -3.28 -5.95 -1.44
C ILE A 103 -2.27 -4.80 -1.41
N ALA A 104 -1.24 -4.90 -0.57
CA ALA A 104 -0.17 -3.90 -0.52
C ALA A 104 0.66 -3.88 -1.82
N GLU A 105 0.95 -5.05 -2.40
CA GLU A 105 1.62 -5.16 -3.70
C GLU A 105 0.76 -4.61 -4.85
N ALA A 106 -0.56 -4.88 -4.83
CA ALA A 106 -1.50 -4.34 -5.80
C ALA A 106 -1.61 -2.80 -5.70
N VAL A 107 -1.61 -2.24 -4.49
CA VAL A 107 -1.54 -0.78 -4.25
C VAL A 107 -0.23 -0.21 -4.81
N MET A 108 0.93 -0.76 -4.46
CA MET A 108 2.23 -0.33 -5.02
C MET A 108 2.25 -0.34 -6.57
N ALA A 109 1.65 -1.37 -7.17
CA ALA A 109 1.56 -1.51 -8.62
C ALA A 109 0.54 -0.56 -9.29
N VAL A 110 -0.38 0.06 -8.53
CA VAL A 110 -1.25 1.14 -8.99
C VAL A 110 -0.58 2.51 -8.78
N GLU A 111 0.10 2.71 -7.66
CA GLU A 111 0.72 3.99 -7.28
C GLU A 111 1.92 4.37 -8.16
N SER A 112 2.90 3.47 -8.30
CA SER A 112 4.17 3.78 -8.99
C SER A 112 4.49 2.84 -10.15
N GLY A 113 3.71 1.76 -10.34
CA GLY A 113 4.12 0.65 -11.17
C GLY A 113 5.39 -0.06 -10.65
N SER A 114 5.62 -0.02 -9.33
CA SER A 114 6.84 -0.50 -8.66
C SER A 114 8.12 0.28 -9.02
N ASN A 115 7.99 1.57 -9.35
CA ASN A 115 9.13 2.47 -9.57
C ASN A 115 9.52 3.20 -8.26
N PRO A 116 10.69 2.93 -7.66
CA PRO A 116 11.13 3.59 -6.43
C PRO A 116 11.52 5.06 -6.63
N ALA A 117 11.79 5.50 -7.86
CA ALA A 117 12.12 6.88 -8.21
C ALA A 117 10.88 7.71 -8.61
N ALA A 118 9.67 7.18 -8.48
CA ALA A 118 8.45 7.90 -8.82
C ALA A 118 8.21 9.08 -7.86
N ILE A 119 7.95 10.27 -8.42
CA ILE A 119 7.48 11.46 -7.69
C ILE A 119 6.12 11.85 -8.25
N GLY A 120 5.12 11.96 -7.37
CA GLY A 120 3.74 12.27 -7.71
C GLY A 120 3.49 13.77 -7.89
N GLY A 121 2.35 14.09 -8.50
CA GLY A 121 2.00 15.46 -8.89
C GLY A 121 1.75 16.42 -7.73
N VAL A 122 1.52 15.93 -6.51
CA VAL A 122 1.42 16.75 -5.28
C VAL A 122 2.56 16.48 -4.29
N GLY A 123 3.65 15.86 -4.77
CA GLY A 123 4.86 15.60 -3.98
C GLY A 123 4.86 14.25 -3.26
N GLU A 124 4.05 13.29 -3.70
CA GLU A 124 4.13 11.90 -3.25
C GLU A 124 5.47 11.25 -3.64
N ILE A 125 6.01 10.37 -2.81
CA ILE A 125 7.35 9.78 -3.03
C ILE A 125 7.30 8.26 -3.10
N GLY A 126 8.01 7.70 -4.08
CA GLY A 126 8.47 6.32 -4.14
C GLY A 126 7.41 5.27 -4.48
N LEU A 127 7.74 4.02 -4.17
CA LEU A 127 6.99 2.82 -4.53
C LEU A 127 5.49 2.87 -4.21
N MET A 128 5.14 3.41 -3.05
CA MET A 128 3.77 3.49 -2.55
C MET A 128 3.20 4.92 -2.57
N GLN A 129 3.89 5.88 -3.21
CA GLN A 129 3.48 7.28 -3.36
C GLN A 129 3.04 7.91 -2.01
N ILE A 130 3.97 7.95 -1.06
CA ILE A 130 3.72 8.50 0.27
C ILE A 130 4.11 9.99 0.32
N LEU A 131 3.15 10.83 0.74
CA LEU A 131 3.42 12.23 1.07
C LEU A 131 4.37 12.34 2.26
N PRO A 132 5.40 13.22 2.22
CA PRO A 132 6.28 13.47 3.36
C PRO A 132 5.56 13.88 4.64
N SER A 133 4.43 14.60 4.54
CA SER A 133 3.57 14.93 5.68
C SER A 133 2.92 13.69 6.31
N THR A 134 2.45 12.75 5.49
CA THR A 134 1.90 11.47 5.95
C THR A 134 2.96 10.61 6.63
N ALA A 135 4.17 10.52 6.06
CA ALA A 135 5.27 9.82 6.70
C ALA A 135 5.62 10.43 8.07
N ARG A 136 5.68 11.77 8.17
CA ARG A 136 5.94 12.49 9.44
C ARG A 136 4.86 12.23 10.49
N MET A 137 3.59 12.15 10.11
CA MET A 137 2.49 11.75 11.02
C MET A 137 2.64 10.31 11.56
N LEU A 138 3.43 9.46 10.89
CA LEU A 138 3.76 8.09 11.31
C LEU A 138 5.12 8.00 12.02
N GLY A 139 5.75 9.13 12.34
CA GLY A 139 7.03 9.19 13.06
C GLY A 139 8.29 9.26 12.18
N PHE A 140 8.15 9.41 10.86
CA PHE A 140 9.31 9.59 9.98
C PHE A 140 10.01 10.93 10.22
N ALA A 141 11.30 10.88 10.53
CA ALA A 141 12.15 12.06 10.79
C ALA A 141 13.22 12.31 9.72
N GLY A 142 13.33 11.46 8.69
CA GLY A 142 14.35 11.55 7.65
C GLY A 142 14.07 12.60 6.56
N SER A 143 14.96 12.64 5.57
CA SER A 143 14.84 13.46 4.36
C SER A 143 13.89 12.83 3.33
N ASN A 144 13.55 13.59 2.28
CA ASN A 144 12.78 13.05 1.15
C ASN A 144 13.54 11.94 0.40
N ALA A 145 14.88 11.96 0.40
CA ALA A 145 15.69 10.90 -0.19
C ALA A 145 15.62 9.61 0.64
N ASP A 146 15.66 9.73 1.97
CA ASP A 146 15.49 8.59 2.88
C ASP A 146 14.09 7.95 2.74
N LEU A 147 13.06 8.76 2.45
CA LEU A 147 11.70 8.28 2.19
C LEU A 147 11.55 7.56 0.83
N ALA A 148 12.45 7.84 -0.13
CA ALA A 148 12.48 7.15 -1.42
C ALA A 148 13.16 5.77 -1.36
N VAL A 149 13.91 5.47 -0.28
CA VAL A 149 14.52 4.15 -0.07
C VAL A 149 13.42 3.09 0.00
N PRO A 150 13.49 1.99 -0.80
CA PRO A 150 12.41 1.01 -0.91
C PRO A 150 11.87 0.45 0.40
N SER A 151 12.74 0.07 1.34
CA SER A 151 12.33 -0.45 2.65
C SER A 151 11.61 0.60 3.49
N THR A 152 12.12 1.83 3.55
CA THR A 152 11.48 2.96 4.22
C THR A 152 10.12 3.27 3.61
N ASN A 153 10.04 3.34 2.29
CA ASN A 153 8.81 3.68 1.57
C ASN A 153 7.72 2.62 1.76
N ILE A 154 8.09 1.33 1.68
CA ILE A 154 7.18 0.20 1.94
C ILE A 154 6.73 0.21 3.40
N HIS A 155 7.64 0.42 4.36
CA HIS A 155 7.28 0.47 5.78
C HIS A 155 6.20 1.52 6.08
N TYR A 156 6.40 2.78 5.66
CA TYR A 156 5.41 3.84 5.89
C TYR A 156 4.14 3.64 5.07
N GLY A 157 4.24 3.16 3.83
CA GLY A 157 3.08 2.93 2.97
C GLY A 157 2.20 1.77 3.43
N VAL A 158 2.80 0.63 3.80
CA VAL A 158 2.09 -0.49 4.41
C VAL A 158 1.51 -0.11 5.76
N THR A 159 2.24 0.64 6.61
CA THR A 159 1.70 1.14 7.89
C THR A 159 0.46 2.02 7.68
N TYR A 160 0.49 2.92 6.69
CA TYR A 160 -0.65 3.77 6.36
C TYR A 160 -1.84 2.98 5.78
N LEU A 161 -1.56 1.99 4.91
CA LEU A 161 -2.57 1.11 4.31
C LEU A 161 -3.20 0.15 5.34
N ALA A 162 -2.42 -0.40 6.27
CA ALA A 162 -2.90 -1.26 7.35
C ALA A 162 -3.85 -0.51 8.31
N ARG A 163 -3.57 0.78 8.58
CA ARG A 163 -4.52 1.64 9.32
C ARG A 163 -5.80 1.90 8.51
N ALA A 164 -5.70 2.13 7.21
CA ALA A 164 -6.87 2.27 6.34
C ALA A 164 -7.73 0.99 6.28
N TRP A 165 -7.08 -0.19 6.19
CA TRP A 165 -7.68 -1.52 6.20
C TRP A 165 -8.48 -1.79 7.49
N ARG A 166 -7.89 -1.50 8.65
CA ARG A 166 -8.58 -1.59 9.95
C ARG A 166 -9.78 -0.65 10.03
N LEU A 167 -9.64 0.60 9.59
CA LEU A 167 -10.73 1.58 9.56
C LEU A 167 -11.84 1.26 8.53
N ALA A 168 -11.56 0.36 7.58
CA ALA A 168 -12.50 -0.16 6.61
C ALA A 168 -13.18 -1.47 7.04
N GLY A 169 -12.83 -2.03 8.21
CA GLY A 169 -13.33 -3.35 8.64
C GLY A 169 -12.96 -4.49 7.69
N GLY A 170 -11.87 -4.35 6.91
CA GLY A 170 -11.48 -5.31 5.87
C GLY A 170 -12.21 -5.17 4.53
N ASP A 171 -13.03 -4.13 4.31
CA ASP A 171 -13.54 -3.85 2.96
C ASP A 171 -12.45 -3.25 2.06
N LEU A 172 -12.18 -3.91 0.93
CA LEU A 172 -11.13 -3.52 -0.01
C LEU A 172 -11.36 -2.13 -0.58
N CYS A 173 -12.57 -1.81 -1.07
CA CYS A 173 -12.80 -0.52 -1.72
C CYS A 173 -12.73 0.65 -0.72
N THR A 174 -13.22 0.45 0.51
CA THR A 174 -13.14 1.45 1.58
C THR A 174 -11.72 1.64 2.06
N ALA A 175 -10.94 0.56 2.19
CA ALA A 175 -9.53 0.65 2.58
C ALA A 175 -8.70 1.44 1.55
N VAL A 176 -8.83 1.12 0.26
CA VAL A 176 -8.06 1.81 -0.79
C VAL A 176 -8.55 3.23 -1.06
N MET A 177 -9.84 3.51 -0.85
CA MET A 177 -10.36 4.87 -0.84
C MET A 177 -9.74 5.67 0.31
N LYS A 178 -9.70 5.13 1.53
CA LYS A 178 -9.10 5.78 2.71
C LYS A 178 -7.59 5.94 2.59
N TYR A 179 -6.91 5.04 1.89
CA TYR A 179 -5.51 5.19 1.54
C TYR A 179 -5.30 6.42 0.65
N ARG A 180 -5.97 6.46 -0.50
CA ARG A 180 -5.82 7.53 -1.50
C ARG A 180 -6.34 8.90 -1.03
N ALA A 181 -7.49 8.94 -0.38
CA ALA A 181 -8.21 10.18 -0.03
C ALA A 181 -8.00 10.64 1.42
N GLY A 182 -7.28 9.86 2.23
CA GLY A 182 -7.09 10.11 3.65
C GLY A 182 -8.04 9.29 4.53
N HIS A 183 -7.56 8.85 5.69
CA HIS A 183 -8.29 7.93 6.59
C HIS A 183 -9.65 8.45 7.06
N GLY A 184 -9.84 9.77 7.09
CA GLY A 184 -11.09 10.45 7.46
C GLY A 184 -12.15 10.49 6.36
N GLU A 185 -11.83 10.16 5.11
CA GLU A 185 -12.82 10.14 4.04
C GLU A 185 -13.87 9.04 4.28
N THR A 186 -15.14 9.38 4.04
CA THR A 186 -16.32 8.52 4.22
C THR A 186 -17.12 8.37 2.92
N ARG A 187 -16.86 9.20 1.92
CA ARG A 187 -17.56 9.24 0.63
C ARG A 187 -16.69 8.71 -0.49
N PHE A 188 -17.31 8.08 -1.48
CA PHE A 188 -16.61 7.67 -2.70
C PHE A 188 -16.64 8.77 -3.74
N SER A 189 -15.46 9.25 -4.14
CA SER A 189 -15.29 10.04 -5.36
C SER A 189 -15.22 9.13 -6.59
N PHE A 190 -15.47 9.65 -7.79
CA PHE A 190 -15.22 8.92 -9.04
C PHE A 190 -13.79 8.39 -9.14
N LEU A 191 -12.79 9.17 -8.67
CA LEU A 191 -11.40 8.75 -8.62
C LEU A 191 -11.17 7.62 -7.61
N SER A 192 -11.87 7.62 -6.47
CA SER A 192 -11.80 6.55 -5.46
C SER A 192 -12.39 5.23 -5.98
N VAL A 193 -13.48 5.29 -6.77
CA VAL A 193 -14.07 4.11 -7.43
C VAL A 193 -13.12 3.54 -8.48
N ASN A 194 -12.57 4.39 -9.35
CA ASN A 194 -11.57 3.97 -10.35
C ASN A 194 -10.32 3.37 -9.70
N TYR A 195 -9.85 3.96 -8.60
CA TYR A 195 -8.72 3.43 -7.85
C TYR A 195 -9.03 2.03 -7.29
N CYS A 196 -10.23 1.81 -6.72
CA CYS A 196 -10.62 0.45 -6.33
C CYS A 196 -10.64 -0.51 -7.52
N LEU A 197 -11.23 -0.12 -8.66
CA LEU A 197 -11.24 -0.95 -9.87
C LEU A 197 -9.81 -1.29 -10.35
N ALA A 198 -8.87 -0.35 -10.29
CA ALA A 198 -7.47 -0.57 -10.62
C ALA A 198 -6.80 -1.59 -9.69
N VAL A 199 -6.95 -1.45 -8.36
CA VAL A 199 -6.41 -2.41 -7.38
C VAL A 199 -7.05 -3.79 -7.54
N ARG A 200 -8.38 -3.88 -7.73
CA ARG A 200 -9.09 -5.14 -8.01
C ARG A 200 -8.55 -5.82 -9.27
N SER A 201 -8.22 -5.07 -10.31
CA SER A 201 -7.60 -5.59 -11.54
C SER A 201 -6.19 -6.16 -11.27
N LYS A 202 -5.33 -5.44 -10.52
CA LYS A 202 -3.99 -5.93 -10.14
C LYS A 202 -4.03 -7.19 -9.26
N LEU A 203 -5.05 -7.33 -8.40
CA LEU A 203 -5.31 -8.52 -7.58
C LEU A 203 -5.81 -9.71 -8.43
N ALA A 204 -6.80 -9.48 -9.29
CA ALA A 204 -7.36 -10.52 -10.16
C ALA A 204 -6.29 -11.08 -11.12
N ALA A 205 -5.40 -10.23 -11.65
CA ALA A 205 -4.27 -10.64 -12.48
C ALA A 205 -3.24 -11.55 -11.75
N ARG A 206 -3.29 -11.62 -10.41
CA ARG A 206 -2.48 -12.51 -9.57
C ARG A 206 -3.24 -13.75 -9.07
N GLY A 207 -4.50 -13.94 -9.52
CA GLY A 207 -5.37 -15.00 -9.01
C GLY A 207 -5.90 -14.76 -7.59
N PHE A 208 -5.67 -13.59 -6.98
CA PHE A 208 -6.17 -13.28 -5.65
C PHE A 208 -7.70 -13.13 -5.67
N ARG A 209 -8.40 -13.80 -4.76
CA ARG A 209 -9.88 -13.79 -4.71
C ARG A 209 -10.38 -12.43 -4.23
N VAL A 210 -10.80 -11.60 -5.18
CA VAL A 210 -11.41 -10.30 -4.91
C VAL A 210 -12.88 -10.46 -4.51
N THR A 211 -13.24 -10.03 -3.29
CA THR A 211 -14.60 -10.03 -2.75
C THR A 211 -15.17 -8.59 -2.65
N GLY A 212 -16.37 -8.43 -2.08
CA GLY A 212 -17.00 -7.13 -1.87
C GLY A 212 -17.62 -6.50 -3.13
N ILE A 213 -18.55 -5.57 -2.89
CA ILE A 213 -19.27 -4.80 -3.92
C ILE A 213 -18.44 -3.54 -4.23
N VAL A 214 -18.37 -3.16 -5.51
CA VAL A 214 -17.77 -1.86 -5.89
C VAL A 214 -18.80 -0.75 -5.62
N PRO A 215 -18.48 0.24 -4.77
CA PRO A 215 -19.42 1.30 -4.41
C PRO A 215 -19.64 2.29 -5.56
N VAL A 216 -20.81 2.92 -5.57
CA VAL A 216 -21.15 3.98 -6.53
C VAL A 216 -20.49 5.29 -6.10
N ALA A 217 -19.99 6.06 -7.08
CA ALA A 217 -19.43 7.38 -6.81
C ALA A 217 -20.53 8.35 -6.35
N THR A 218 -20.27 9.04 -5.24
CA THR A 218 -21.15 10.04 -4.63
C THR A 218 -20.80 11.47 -5.03
N PHE A 219 -19.60 11.70 -5.57
CA PHE A 219 -19.16 13.00 -6.09
C PHE A 219 -17.98 12.88 -7.05
N GLY A 220 -17.68 13.97 -7.75
CA GLY A 220 -16.71 14.00 -8.85
C GLY A 220 -17.31 13.37 -10.10
N ALA A 221 -17.19 14.04 -11.24
CA ALA A 221 -17.63 13.49 -12.50
C ALA A 221 -16.56 12.54 -13.06
N ALA A 222 -16.99 11.55 -13.86
CA ALA A 222 -16.15 11.13 -14.96
C ALA A 222 -15.80 12.37 -15.78
N ALA A 223 -14.51 12.61 -16.06
CA ALA A 223 -14.11 13.73 -16.89
C ALA A 223 -14.91 13.63 -18.20
N ALA A 224 -15.88 14.54 -18.39
CA ALA A 224 -16.77 14.50 -19.52
C ALA A 224 -15.92 14.71 -20.76
N GLY A 225 -15.62 13.61 -21.47
CA GLY A 225 -14.75 13.62 -22.62
C GLY A 225 -15.25 14.69 -23.57
N SER A 226 -14.43 15.70 -23.84
CA SER A 226 -14.89 16.94 -24.46
C SER A 226 -15.60 16.63 -25.77
N THR A 227 -16.92 16.88 -25.81
CA THR A 227 -17.73 16.89 -27.04
C THR A 227 -17.43 18.16 -27.84
N GLY A 228 -16.14 18.42 -28.02
CA GLY A 228 -15.53 19.64 -28.52
C GLY A 228 -14.56 19.37 -29.68
N CYS A 229 -14.71 18.24 -30.38
CA CYS A 229 -14.11 18.08 -31.70
C CYS A 229 -14.86 18.96 -32.71
N LYS A 230 -14.60 20.28 -32.68
CA LYS A 230 -14.99 21.20 -33.75
C LYS A 230 -14.20 20.86 -35.01
N ARG A 231 -14.73 19.93 -35.82
CA ARG A 231 -14.51 19.79 -37.28
C ARG A 231 -13.16 20.30 -37.82
N LYS A 232 -12.01 19.72 -37.41
CA LYS A 232 -10.72 19.82 -38.16
C LYS A 232 -9.58 18.89 -37.67
N CYS A 233 -9.88 17.64 -37.33
CA CYS A 233 -8.86 16.62 -37.04
C CYS A 233 -9.01 15.40 -37.96
N LEU A 234 -8.83 15.61 -39.27
CA LEU A 234 -8.47 14.51 -40.17
C LEU A 234 -6.96 14.29 -40.03
N GLY A 235 -6.61 13.35 -39.14
CA GLY A 235 -5.24 12.90 -38.90
C GLY A 235 -5.31 11.42 -38.55
N GLU A 236 -5.06 10.56 -39.54
CA GLU A 236 -5.28 9.12 -39.41
C GLU A 236 -4.25 8.51 -38.44
N SER A 237 -4.73 8.04 -37.28
CA SER A 237 -3.93 7.27 -36.33
C SER A 237 -4.83 6.27 -35.63
N ARG A 238 -4.74 5.01 -36.05
CA ARG A 238 -5.61 3.92 -35.62
C ARG A 238 -5.23 3.40 -34.22
N VAL A 239 -5.55 4.17 -33.20
CA VAL A 239 -5.74 3.62 -31.84
C VAL A 239 -7.24 3.43 -31.66
N GLY A 240 -7.69 2.17 -31.78
CA GLY A 240 -9.10 1.82 -31.66
C GLY A 240 -9.67 2.27 -30.31
N ARG A 241 -10.65 3.17 -30.33
CA ARG A 241 -11.34 3.64 -29.12
C ARG A 241 -12.05 2.46 -28.48
N VAL A 242 -11.53 1.96 -27.36
CA VAL A 242 -12.14 0.84 -26.63
C VAL A 242 -13.47 1.31 -26.06
N ASP A 243 -14.56 0.77 -26.60
CA ASP A 243 -15.91 1.03 -26.10
C ASP A 243 -16.18 0.14 -24.87
N LEU A 244 -16.00 0.72 -23.68
CA LEU A 244 -16.29 0.05 -22.41
C LEU A 244 -17.79 -0.27 -22.24
N ALA A 245 -18.70 0.46 -22.89
CA ALA A 245 -20.13 0.16 -22.82
C ALA A 245 -20.47 -1.07 -23.66
N ALA A 246 -19.89 -1.19 -24.86
CA ALA A 246 -20.00 -2.39 -25.69
C ALA A 246 -19.35 -3.61 -25.00
N LEU A 247 -18.20 -3.44 -24.35
CA LEU A 247 -17.55 -4.49 -23.55
C LEU A 247 -18.40 -4.94 -22.36
N ASN A 248 -18.93 -4.01 -21.56
CA ASN A 248 -19.81 -4.36 -20.45
C ASN A 248 -21.10 -5.05 -20.91
N THR A 249 -21.67 -4.62 -22.04
CA THR A 249 -22.85 -5.26 -22.65
C THR A 249 -22.55 -6.70 -23.07
N ARG A 250 -21.42 -6.94 -23.74
CA ARG A 250 -20.96 -8.29 -24.12
C ARG A 250 -20.68 -9.17 -22.90
N LEU A 251 -20.05 -8.63 -21.86
CA LEU A 251 -19.78 -9.36 -20.62
C LEU A 251 -21.09 -9.73 -19.90
N GLY A 252 -22.07 -8.82 -19.86
CA GLY A 252 -23.41 -9.11 -19.33
C GLY A 252 -24.13 -10.22 -20.09
N ALA A 253 -24.08 -10.21 -21.43
CA ALA A 253 -24.65 -11.25 -22.27
C ALA A 253 -24.00 -12.63 -22.01
N LEU A 254 -22.66 -12.69 -21.90
CA LEU A 254 -21.93 -13.92 -21.58
C LEU A 254 -22.28 -14.46 -20.19
N VAL A 255 -22.44 -13.59 -19.18
CA VAL A 255 -22.87 -13.99 -17.82
C VAL A 255 -24.29 -14.55 -17.84
N MET A 256 -25.19 -13.99 -18.66
CA MET A 256 -26.55 -14.53 -18.81
C MET A 256 -26.55 -15.90 -19.52
N GLN A 257 -25.75 -16.08 -20.58
CA GLN A 257 -25.58 -17.36 -21.26
C GLN A 257 -25.00 -18.44 -20.34
N ALA A 258 -23.95 -18.11 -19.57
CA ALA A 258 -23.35 -19.03 -18.60
C ALA A 258 -24.27 -19.39 -17.40
N ARG A 259 -25.32 -18.60 -17.17
CA ARG A 259 -26.38 -18.88 -16.18
C ARG A 259 -27.54 -19.68 -16.76
N ALA A 260 -27.84 -19.52 -18.04
CA ALA A 260 -28.87 -20.29 -18.76
C ALA A 260 -28.40 -21.69 -19.20
N ALA A 261 -27.10 -21.94 -19.16
CA ALA A 261 -26.47 -23.25 -19.41
C ALA A 261 -26.19 -24.06 -18.13
N ARG A 262 -26.97 -23.82 -17.06
CA ARG A 262 -26.98 -24.55 -15.79
C ARG A 262 -28.41 -24.88 -15.39
#